data_AF-A0A7J8XGT7-F1
#
_entry.id   AF-A0A7J8XGT7-F1
#
_cell.length_a   1.000
_cell.length_b   1.000
_cell.length_c   1.000
_cell.angle_alpha   90.00
_cell.angle_beta   90.00
_cell.angle_gamma   90.00
#
_symmetry.space_group_name_H-M   'P 1'
#
loop_
_entity.id
_entity.type
_entity.pdbx_description
1 polymer ?
#
loop_
_entity_poly.entity_id
_entity_poly.type
_entity_poly.pdbx_seq_one_letter_code
_entity_poly.pdbx_strand_id
1 'polypeptide(L)'
;MLPSGVNVEATHMEHIHEDNHQGLTDGATSMETSSEHASAVLHFQNETGTGSKIKRVEEYMSSDGFVADCSLNTTVEVMLEDTIAKENVLLRNGQGAAAVANASIAERVIEPTLVMFEVHVPPSCMLDGVHSQHFSGTGVIIYHSHSMGLVAVDKNTVAVSASDVMLSFAAYPIEIPGEVVFLHPVHNFALVAYDSSVLGPVGVSAVQAAELLPDPALRRGDSVYLVGLNRSLQATSRKSVVTNPCATLNIGSADCPRYRATNMEVVELDT
;
A
#
# COMPACT_ATOMS: atom_id res chain seq x y z
N MET A 1 43.00 31.73 -41.93
CA MET A 1 42.81 32.78 -42.95
C MET A 1 41.31 32.94 -43.17
N LEU A 2 40.75 34.06 -42.70
CA LEU A 2 39.47 34.65 -43.17
C LEU A 2 39.70 35.27 -44.58
N PRO A 3 38.64 35.61 -45.36
CA PRO A 3 37.86 36.86 -45.21
C PRO A 3 36.32 36.64 -45.27
N SER A 4 35.49 37.31 -44.44
CA SER A 4 34.71 38.56 -44.70
C SER A 4 33.90 38.54 -46.03
N GLY A 5 32.56 38.66 -46.11
CA GLY A 5 31.57 39.35 -45.28
C GLY A 5 31.08 40.59 -46.04
N VAL A 6 29.83 40.62 -46.56
CA VAL A 6 29.04 41.84 -46.84
C VAL A 6 27.55 41.50 -46.81
N ASN A 7 26.80 42.33 -46.09
CA ASN A 7 25.34 42.38 -45.90
C ASN A 7 24.81 43.61 -46.65
N VAL A 8 23.68 43.54 -47.38
CA VAL A 8 22.90 44.73 -47.82
C VAL A 8 21.40 44.39 -47.90
N GLU A 9 20.61 45.33 -47.38
CA GLU A 9 19.18 45.40 -47.11
C GLU A 9 18.21 45.42 -48.30
N ALA A 10 17.01 44.92 -47.98
CA ALA A 10 15.65 45.44 -48.22
C ALA A 10 15.15 45.77 -49.63
N THR A 11 13.98 45.21 -49.96
CA THR A 11 12.88 46.01 -50.51
C THR A 11 11.51 45.39 -50.24
N HIS A 12 10.59 46.31 -50.00
CA HIS A 12 9.23 46.26 -49.49
C HIS A 12 8.22 45.91 -50.61
N MET A 13 7.16 45.15 -50.31
CA MET A 13 5.88 45.29 -51.03
C MET A 13 4.71 44.98 -50.10
N GLU A 14 3.78 45.93 -50.14
CA GLU A 14 2.59 46.10 -49.30
C GLU A 14 1.47 45.13 -49.67
N HIS A 15 0.57 44.87 -48.72
CA HIS A 15 -0.84 44.73 -49.02
C HIS A 15 -1.67 45.52 -48.02
N ILE A 16 -2.54 46.37 -48.57
CA ILE A 16 -3.34 47.43 -47.94
C ILE A 16 -4.73 46.89 -47.54
N HIS A 17 -5.20 47.30 -46.35
CA HIS A 17 -6.57 47.52 -45.81
C HIS A 17 -7.68 46.46 -46.03
N GLU A 18 -8.65 46.22 -45.13
CA GLU A 18 -9.42 47.17 -44.32
C GLU A 18 -9.74 46.70 -42.90
N ASP A 19 -9.98 47.74 -42.11
CA ASP A 19 -10.25 47.87 -40.70
C ASP A 19 -11.75 47.71 -40.40
N ASN A 20 -12.10 47.19 -39.22
CA ASN A 20 -13.31 47.67 -38.55
C ASN A 20 -13.20 47.51 -37.02
N HIS A 21 -13.12 48.67 -36.38
CA HIS A 21 -13.03 48.93 -34.95
C HIS A 21 -14.32 48.63 -34.17
N GLN A 22 -14.17 48.07 -32.96
CA GLN A 22 -14.77 48.52 -31.69
C GLN A 22 -14.31 47.52 -30.60
N GLY A 23 -13.67 47.83 -29.48
CA GLY A 23 -13.30 49.06 -28.79
C GLY A 23 -13.25 48.75 -27.28
N LEU A 24 -12.15 49.13 -26.60
CA LEU A 24 -12.05 49.48 -25.16
C LEU A 24 -12.18 48.29 -24.15
N THR A 25 -11.40 48.13 -23.07
CA THR A 25 -10.55 49.02 -22.27
C THR A 25 -9.43 48.23 -21.58
N ASP A 26 -8.33 48.95 -21.35
CA ASP A 26 -7.19 48.65 -20.48
C ASP A 26 -7.57 48.40 -19.00
N GLY A 27 -6.76 47.64 -18.27
CA GLY A 27 -7.00 47.37 -16.85
C GLY A 27 -6.11 46.27 -16.25
N ALA A 28 -4.84 46.59 -16.01
CA ALA A 28 -3.97 45.79 -15.15
C ALA A 28 -4.44 45.85 -13.69
N THR A 29 -4.65 44.69 -13.06
CA THR A 29 -4.67 44.55 -11.59
C THR A 29 -4.07 43.20 -11.20
N SER A 30 -2.98 43.27 -10.43
CA SER A 30 -2.53 42.18 -9.54
C SER A 30 -3.67 41.73 -8.65
N MET A 31 -3.79 40.43 -8.37
CA MET A 31 -4.48 39.97 -7.17
C MET A 31 -3.77 38.80 -6.50
N GLU A 32 -3.81 38.91 -5.18
CA GLU A 32 -2.98 38.27 -4.16
C GLU A 32 -3.51 36.88 -3.78
N THR A 33 -2.63 36.11 -3.15
CA THR A 33 -2.94 34.86 -2.46
C THR A 33 -3.76 35.12 -1.21
N SER A 34 -4.98 34.60 -1.13
CA SER A 34 -5.71 34.45 0.14
C SER A 34 -5.79 32.98 0.53
N SER A 35 -5.04 32.62 1.58
CA SER A 35 -5.27 31.39 2.33
C SER A 35 -6.25 31.70 3.47
N GLU A 36 -7.51 31.29 3.33
CA GLU A 36 -8.44 31.33 4.46
C GLU A 36 -8.44 30.00 5.20
N HIS A 37 -8.02 30.07 6.46
CA HIS A 37 -8.27 29.08 7.50
C HIS A 37 -9.77 29.04 7.78
N ALA A 38 -10.40 27.88 7.62
CA ALA A 38 -11.72 27.60 8.18
C ALA A 38 -11.66 26.32 9.00
N SER A 39 -11.48 26.50 10.30
CA SER A 39 -11.79 25.53 11.34
C SER A 39 -13.30 25.39 11.44
N ALA A 40 -13.85 24.21 11.14
CA ALA A 40 -15.25 23.91 11.40
C ALA A 40 -15.37 23.01 12.64
N VAL A 41 -15.84 23.64 13.71
CA VAL A 41 -16.29 23.05 14.97
C VAL A 41 -17.47 22.11 14.71
N LEU A 42 -17.39 20.86 15.19
CA LEU A 42 -18.49 19.91 15.17
C LEU A 42 -19.49 20.25 16.28
N HIS A 43 -20.72 20.59 15.90
CA HIS A 43 -21.86 20.68 16.80
C HIS A 43 -22.43 19.28 17.07
N PHE A 44 -22.43 18.90 18.35
CA PHE A 44 -23.24 17.82 18.91
C PHE A 44 -24.66 18.35 19.21
N GLN A 45 -25.70 17.67 18.72
CA GLN A 45 -26.90 17.40 19.52
C GLN A 45 -27.79 16.29 18.93
N ASN A 46 -28.25 15.45 19.86
CA ASN A 46 -29.14 14.29 19.74
C ASN A 46 -30.46 14.58 19.03
N GLU A 47 -31.11 13.53 18.50
CA GLU A 47 -32.42 13.05 18.99
C GLU A 47 -32.69 11.60 18.56
N THR A 48 -33.48 10.92 19.40
CA THR A 48 -33.86 9.51 19.45
C THR A 48 -35.06 9.17 18.56
N GLY A 49 -35.22 7.90 18.15
CA GLY A 49 -36.42 7.47 17.41
C GLY A 49 -36.47 6.01 16.95
N THR A 50 -36.88 5.15 17.87
CA THR A 50 -37.62 3.87 17.76
C THR A 50 -37.98 3.32 16.36
N GLY A 51 -37.73 2.01 16.13
CA GLY A 51 -38.33 1.31 14.97
C GLY A 51 -37.93 -0.15 14.78
N SER A 52 -38.39 -1.04 15.66
CA SER A 52 -38.34 -2.50 15.49
C SER A 52 -38.99 -2.95 14.17
N LYS A 53 -38.28 -3.72 13.34
CA LYS A 53 -38.89 -4.68 12.39
C LYS A 53 -38.06 -5.96 12.28
N ILE A 54 -38.49 -6.95 13.06
CA ILE A 54 -38.20 -8.37 12.92
C ILE A 54 -38.80 -8.86 11.59
N LYS A 55 -38.03 -9.60 10.79
CA LYS A 55 -38.55 -10.50 9.76
C LYS A 55 -37.91 -11.88 9.88
N ARG A 56 -38.78 -12.87 10.15
CA ARG A 56 -38.56 -14.32 10.11
C ARG A 56 -38.60 -14.80 8.66
N VAL A 57 -37.74 -15.75 8.29
CA VAL A 57 -37.92 -16.79 7.25
C VAL A 57 -37.00 -17.95 7.66
N GLU A 58 -37.54 -18.94 8.36
CA GLU A 58 -37.91 -20.30 7.90
C GLU A 58 -36.72 -21.25 7.67
N GLU A 59 -36.61 -22.17 8.62
CA GLU A 59 -35.81 -23.38 8.61
C GLU A 59 -36.41 -24.40 7.64
N TYR A 60 -35.56 -25.04 6.85
CA TYR A 60 -35.90 -26.27 6.13
C TYR A 60 -34.91 -27.35 6.58
N MET A 61 -35.42 -28.31 7.36
CA MET A 61 -34.77 -29.58 7.68
C MET A 61 -34.79 -30.47 6.43
N SER A 62 -33.66 -31.10 6.10
CA SER A 62 -33.63 -32.29 5.25
C SER A 62 -32.51 -33.24 5.68
N SER A 63 -32.85 -34.53 5.70
CA SER A 63 -32.19 -35.66 6.34
C SER A 63 -31.45 -36.60 5.36
N ASP A 64 -30.44 -37.31 5.88
CA ASP A 64 -29.77 -38.53 5.37
C ASP A 64 -29.04 -38.46 4.01
N GLY A 65 -27.84 -39.00 3.78
CA GLY A 65 -26.89 -39.80 4.55
C GLY A 65 -26.03 -40.64 3.58
N PHE A 66 -24.70 -40.66 3.71
CA PHE A 66 -23.79 -41.80 3.47
C PHE A 66 -22.31 -41.43 3.73
N VAL A 67 -21.51 -42.46 3.98
CA VAL A 67 -20.22 -42.59 4.69
C VAL A 67 -19.03 -42.66 3.72
N ALA A 68 -17.86 -42.10 4.10
CA ALA A 68 -16.53 -42.77 4.09
C ALA A 68 -15.37 -41.81 4.41
N ASP A 69 -14.46 -42.31 5.27
CA ASP A 69 -13.21 -41.74 5.78
C ASP A 69 -12.25 -41.17 4.73
N CYS A 70 -11.42 -40.20 5.15
CA CYS A 70 -9.95 -40.33 5.19
C CYS A 70 -9.34 -39.19 6.03
N SER A 71 -8.82 -39.55 7.20
CA SER A 71 -8.07 -38.70 8.13
C SER A 71 -6.68 -38.37 7.58
N LEU A 72 -6.36 -37.07 7.42
CA LEU A 72 -5.00 -36.57 7.16
C LEU A 72 -4.80 -35.14 7.71
N ASN A 73 -5.20 -34.88 8.97
CA ASN A 73 -4.90 -33.58 9.62
C ASN A 73 -3.91 -33.67 10.79
N THR A 74 -3.33 -34.85 11.07
CA THR A 74 -2.51 -35.05 12.28
C THR A 74 -1.02 -34.74 12.09
N THR A 75 -0.56 -34.33 10.91
CA THR A 75 0.90 -34.15 10.68
C THR A 75 1.37 -32.70 10.85
N VAL A 76 0.49 -31.71 10.65
CA VAL A 76 0.87 -30.28 10.72
C VAL A 76 0.72 -29.71 12.14
N GLU A 77 -0.31 -30.11 12.88
CA GLU A 77 -0.48 -29.70 14.29
C GLU A 77 0.65 -30.24 15.17
N VAL A 78 1.11 -31.47 14.91
CA VAL A 78 2.18 -32.10 15.70
C VAL A 78 3.54 -31.44 15.47
N MET A 79 3.80 -30.89 14.28
CA MET A 79 5.04 -30.13 14.00
C MET A 79 5.08 -28.77 14.72
N LEU A 80 3.93 -28.11 14.86
CA LEU A 80 3.80 -26.85 15.59
C LEU A 80 3.89 -27.07 17.11
N GLU A 81 3.27 -28.12 17.63
CA GLU A 81 3.33 -28.46 19.06
C GLU A 81 4.72 -28.95 19.53
N ASP A 82 5.42 -29.76 18.72
CA ASP A 82 6.77 -30.24 19.05
C ASP A 82 7.82 -29.11 19.10
N THR A 83 7.56 -28.02 18.38
CA THR A 83 8.41 -26.82 18.39
C THR A 83 8.18 -26.00 19.67
N ILE A 84 6.94 -25.95 20.15
CA ILE A 84 6.53 -25.26 21.40
C ILE A 84 7.11 -25.96 22.65
N ALA A 85 7.25 -27.28 22.63
CA ALA A 85 7.79 -28.04 23.77
C ALA A 85 9.31 -27.91 23.94
N LYS A 86 10.06 -27.75 22.84
CA LYS A 86 11.54 -27.73 22.85
C LYS A 86 12.14 -26.37 23.21
N GLU A 87 11.44 -25.26 22.94
CA GLU A 87 11.96 -23.91 23.19
C GLU A 87 11.80 -23.47 24.67
N ASN A 88 10.77 -23.97 25.35
CA ASN A 88 10.47 -23.63 26.76
C ASN A 88 11.54 -24.12 27.76
N VAL A 89 12.40 -25.05 27.38
CA VAL A 89 13.48 -25.57 28.24
C VAL A 89 14.76 -24.70 28.17
N LEU A 90 14.92 -23.86 27.13
CA LEU A 90 16.19 -23.14 26.90
C LEU A 90 16.20 -21.67 27.38
N LEU A 91 15.04 -21.07 27.67
CA LEU A 91 14.90 -19.62 27.96
C LEU A 91 15.06 -19.22 29.43
N ARG A 92 15.76 -20.03 30.23
CA ARG A 92 16.09 -19.67 31.62
C ARG A 92 17.60 -19.58 31.76
N ASN A 93 18.21 -18.55 31.17
CA ASN A 93 19.40 -17.85 31.69
C ASN A 93 19.90 -16.82 30.66
N GLY A 94 19.75 -15.53 30.98
CA GLY A 94 20.34 -14.44 30.20
C GLY A 94 19.59 -13.12 30.36
N GLN A 95 19.93 -12.36 31.40
CA GLN A 95 19.44 -10.99 31.58
C GLN A 95 20.05 -10.05 30.53
N GLY A 96 19.18 -9.44 29.72
CA GLY A 96 19.54 -8.33 28.81
C GLY A 96 18.81 -8.34 27.45
N ALA A 97 17.49 -8.54 27.38
CA ALA A 97 16.75 -8.55 26.10
C ALA A 97 15.23 -8.27 26.26
N ALA A 98 14.85 -7.25 27.03
CA ALA A 98 13.44 -7.05 27.41
C ALA A 98 12.52 -6.53 26.29
N ALA A 99 13.03 -6.18 25.10
CA ALA A 99 12.22 -5.67 23.97
C ALA A 99 11.94 -6.72 22.88
N VAL A 100 12.71 -7.82 22.82
CA VAL A 100 12.57 -8.87 21.77
C VAL A 100 11.66 -10.03 22.24
N ALA A 101 11.31 -10.07 23.53
CA ALA A 101 10.69 -11.23 24.16
C ALA A 101 9.17 -11.35 23.99
N ASN A 102 8.48 -10.32 23.49
CA ASN A 102 7.00 -10.30 23.43
C ASN A 102 6.42 -10.34 22.01
N ALA A 103 7.27 -10.45 20.97
CA ALA A 103 6.79 -10.50 19.60
C ALA A 103 6.00 -11.80 19.37
N SER A 104 4.82 -11.68 18.76
CA SER A 104 4.00 -12.85 18.44
C SER A 104 4.72 -13.77 17.45
N ILE A 105 4.35 -15.06 17.42
CA ILE A 105 4.91 -16.00 16.44
C ILE A 105 4.68 -15.49 15.01
N ALA A 106 3.51 -14.89 14.74
CA ALA A 106 3.19 -14.32 13.44
C ALA A 106 4.12 -13.15 13.06
N GLU A 107 4.47 -12.30 14.02
CA GLU A 107 5.42 -11.20 13.78
C GLU A 107 6.79 -11.75 13.37
N ARG A 108 7.34 -12.70 14.15
CA ARG A 108 8.67 -13.28 13.88
C ARG A 108 8.76 -13.99 12.53
N VAL A 109 7.69 -14.67 12.11
CA VAL A 109 7.67 -15.41 10.84
C VAL A 109 7.52 -14.47 9.64
N ILE A 110 6.72 -13.41 9.77
CA ILE A 110 6.40 -12.53 8.64
C ILE A 110 7.38 -11.35 8.52
N GLU A 111 7.98 -10.89 9.62
CA GLU A 111 8.93 -9.75 9.66
C GLU A 111 10.03 -9.80 8.58
N PRO A 112 10.68 -10.94 8.27
CA PRO A 112 11.68 -11.05 7.20
C PRO A 112 11.18 -10.66 5.80
N THR A 113 9.87 -10.65 5.61
CA THR A 113 9.21 -10.37 4.33
C THR A 113 8.70 -8.93 4.22
N LEU A 114 8.75 -8.15 5.30
CA LEU A 114 8.15 -6.82 5.36
C LEU A 114 9.18 -5.71 5.11
N VAL A 115 8.73 -4.71 4.35
CA VAL A 115 9.52 -3.53 4.00
C VAL A 115 8.66 -2.29 4.20
N MET A 116 9.19 -1.28 4.87
CA MET A 116 8.56 0.04 4.93
C MET A 116 8.94 0.83 3.68
N PHE A 117 7.95 1.49 3.10
CA PHE A 117 8.11 2.41 1.99
C PHE A 117 8.06 3.84 2.51
N GLU A 118 8.99 4.64 2.03
CA GLU A 118 8.86 6.09 2.00
C GLU A 118 8.93 6.53 0.55
N VAL A 119 7.86 7.16 0.06
CA VAL A 119 7.72 7.54 -1.34
C VAL A 119 7.63 9.05 -1.45
N HIS A 120 8.49 9.63 -2.28
CA HIS A 120 8.43 11.02 -2.66
C HIS A 120 8.00 11.18 -4.13
N VAL A 121 6.93 11.94 -4.34
CA VAL A 121 6.41 12.25 -5.68
C VAL A 121 6.87 13.64 -6.09
N PRO A 122 7.61 13.77 -7.21
CA PRO A 122 8.03 15.07 -7.71
C PRO A 122 6.83 16.00 -7.99
N PRO A 123 6.91 17.31 -7.71
CA PRO A 123 5.81 18.25 -7.91
C PRO A 123 5.21 18.26 -9.33
N SER A 124 6.02 17.97 -10.36
CA SER A 124 5.56 17.87 -11.75
C SER A 124 4.56 16.73 -11.98
N CYS A 125 4.64 15.66 -11.18
CA CYS A 125 3.77 14.49 -11.28
C CYS A 125 2.48 14.63 -10.46
N MET A 126 2.32 15.72 -9.71
CA MET A 126 1.07 16.01 -8.99
C MET A 126 -0.13 16.19 -9.93
N LEU A 127 0.13 16.58 -11.19
CA LEU A 127 -0.88 16.72 -12.23
C LEU A 127 -1.53 15.39 -12.63
N ASP A 128 -0.91 14.25 -12.29
CA ASP A 128 -1.44 12.90 -12.56
C ASP A 128 -2.49 12.44 -11.53
N GLY A 129 -3.10 13.39 -10.79
CA GLY A 129 -4.14 13.10 -9.80
C GLY A 129 -3.61 12.59 -8.47
N VAL A 130 -2.33 12.85 -8.16
CA VAL A 130 -1.72 12.49 -6.88
C VAL A 130 -2.09 13.51 -5.81
N HIS A 131 -2.55 13.07 -4.64
CA HIS A 131 -3.08 13.96 -3.60
C HIS A 131 -2.04 14.41 -2.56
N SER A 132 -0.81 13.89 -2.61
CA SER A 132 0.28 14.18 -1.67
C SER A 132 1.62 13.98 -2.37
N GLN A 133 2.66 14.66 -1.89
CA GLN A 133 4.04 14.40 -2.35
C GLN A 133 4.74 13.33 -1.51
N HIS A 134 4.18 12.98 -0.35
CA HIS A 134 4.77 12.02 0.57
C HIS A 134 3.77 10.93 0.90
N PHE A 135 4.18 9.68 0.72
CA PHE A 135 3.43 8.50 1.10
C PHE A 135 4.32 7.57 1.90
N SER A 136 3.68 6.78 2.76
CA SER A 136 4.34 5.72 3.49
C SER A 136 3.38 4.54 3.63
N GLY A 137 3.92 3.33 3.53
CA GLY A 137 3.15 2.10 3.56
C GLY A 137 4.05 0.91 3.81
N THR A 138 3.44 -0.24 4.12
CA THR A 138 4.17 -1.51 4.25
C THR A 138 4.00 -2.30 2.96
N GLY A 139 5.10 -2.74 2.38
CA GLY A 139 5.12 -3.69 1.28
C GLY A 139 5.62 -5.07 1.73
N VAL A 140 5.41 -6.05 0.86
CA VAL A 140 5.77 -7.46 1.07
C VAL A 140 6.71 -7.91 -0.03
N ILE A 141 7.83 -8.51 0.34
CA ILE A 141 8.81 -9.05 -0.60
C ILE A 141 8.23 -10.30 -1.23
N ILE A 142 8.11 -10.31 -2.56
CA ILE A 142 7.55 -11.44 -3.33
C ILE A 142 8.62 -12.21 -4.10
N TYR A 143 9.81 -11.62 -4.24
CA TYR A 143 10.97 -12.28 -4.83
C TYR A 143 12.24 -11.73 -4.20
N HIS A 144 13.18 -12.62 -3.90
CA HIS A 144 14.46 -12.26 -3.31
C HIS A 144 15.56 -13.21 -3.81
N SER A 145 16.67 -12.63 -4.25
CA SER A 145 17.86 -13.33 -4.75
C SER A 145 19.10 -12.49 -4.44
N HIS A 146 20.29 -13.06 -4.59
CA HIS A 146 21.55 -12.36 -4.26
C HIS A 146 21.79 -11.04 -5.02
N SER A 147 21.16 -10.83 -6.18
CA SER A 147 21.40 -9.66 -7.04
C SER A 147 20.18 -8.75 -7.20
N MET A 148 18.99 -9.21 -6.85
CA MET A 148 17.75 -8.47 -7.07
C MET A 148 16.67 -8.98 -6.13
N GLY A 149 15.81 -8.07 -5.66
CA GLY A 149 14.52 -8.43 -5.09
C GLY A 149 13.38 -7.60 -5.65
N LEU A 150 12.17 -8.05 -5.36
CA LEU A 150 10.92 -7.44 -5.80
C LEU A 150 9.94 -7.38 -4.63
N VAL A 151 9.34 -6.21 -4.45
CA VAL A 151 8.41 -5.93 -3.37
C VAL A 151 7.07 -5.51 -3.96
N ALA A 152 5.99 -6.15 -3.52
CA ALA A 152 4.64 -5.73 -3.81
C ALA A 152 4.18 -4.71 -2.77
N VAL A 153 3.57 -3.63 -3.24
CA VAL A 153 3.01 -2.58 -2.40
C VAL A 153 1.70 -2.10 -3.00
N ASP A 154 0.83 -1.51 -2.19
CA ASP A 154 -0.42 -0.96 -2.70
C ASP A 154 -0.17 0.30 -3.56
N LYS A 155 -1.05 0.51 -4.55
CA LYS A 155 -0.98 1.67 -5.44
C LYS A 155 -1.36 2.99 -4.74
N ASN A 156 -1.98 2.94 -3.57
CA ASN A 156 -2.24 4.14 -2.78
C ASN A 156 -0.94 4.65 -2.11
N THR A 157 0.04 3.78 -1.86
CA THR A 157 1.40 4.15 -1.43
C THR A 157 2.28 4.59 -2.60
N VAL A 158 2.29 3.82 -3.71
CA VAL A 158 3.02 4.19 -4.94
C VAL A 158 2.01 4.59 -6.01
N ALA A 159 1.64 5.88 -6.02
CA ALA A 159 0.56 6.40 -6.87
C ALA A 159 0.95 6.54 -8.35
N VAL A 160 2.21 6.86 -8.63
CA VAL A 160 2.78 7.07 -9.97
C VAL A 160 4.13 6.38 -10.08
N SER A 161 4.54 6.02 -11.31
CA SER A 161 5.83 5.35 -11.52
C SER A 161 7.02 6.29 -11.38
N ALA A 162 6.84 7.57 -11.69
CA ALA A 162 7.84 8.62 -11.48
C ALA A 162 7.84 9.04 -10.01
N SER A 163 8.46 8.25 -9.14
CA SER A 163 8.58 8.54 -7.71
C SER A 163 9.92 8.05 -7.19
N ASP A 164 10.47 8.80 -6.24
CA ASP A 164 11.64 8.37 -5.49
C ASP A 164 11.15 7.46 -4.35
N VAL A 165 11.58 6.21 -4.34
CA VAL A 165 11.16 5.21 -3.35
C VAL A 165 12.34 4.81 -2.49
N MET A 166 12.19 4.93 -1.17
CA MET A 166 13.13 4.39 -0.19
C MET A 166 12.50 3.19 0.50
N LEU A 167 13.25 2.09 0.55
CA LEU A 167 12.85 0.83 1.15
C LEU A 167 13.63 0.60 2.45
N SER A 168 12.93 0.50 3.57
CA SER A 168 13.53 0.16 4.86
C SER A 168 13.12 -1.25 5.28
N PHE A 169 14.09 -2.17 5.31
CA PHE A 169 13.82 -3.59 5.60
C PHE A 169 13.65 -3.83 7.10
N ALA A 170 12.60 -4.54 7.50
CA ALA A 170 12.31 -4.77 8.92
C ALA A 170 13.34 -5.67 9.60
N ALA A 171 13.58 -6.86 9.05
CA ALA A 171 14.50 -7.84 9.64
C ALA A 171 15.98 -7.43 9.61
N TYR A 172 16.34 -6.46 8.77
CA TYR A 172 17.68 -5.90 8.69
C TYR A 172 17.58 -4.40 8.39
N PRO A 173 17.53 -3.52 9.41
CA PRO A 173 17.26 -2.09 9.24
C PRO A 173 18.33 -1.39 8.41
N ILE A 174 18.07 -1.32 7.11
CA ILE A 174 18.88 -0.62 6.11
C ILE A 174 17.93 0.00 5.09
N GLU A 175 18.33 1.15 4.56
CA GLU A 175 17.61 1.88 3.54
C GLU A 175 18.23 1.60 2.17
N ILE A 176 17.40 1.15 1.22
CA ILE A 176 17.82 0.87 -0.16
C ILE A 176 16.86 1.61 -1.11
N PRO A 177 17.38 2.33 -2.12
CA PRO A 177 16.52 2.93 -3.13
C PRO A 177 15.80 1.83 -3.94
N GLY A 178 14.50 2.03 -4.16
CA GLY A 178 13.67 1.17 -4.98
C GLY A 178 13.33 1.81 -6.33
N GLU A 179 13.15 0.99 -7.35
CA GLU A 179 12.67 1.41 -8.67
C GLU A 179 11.26 0.85 -8.92
N VAL A 180 10.30 1.70 -9.26
CA VAL A 180 8.94 1.27 -9.61
C VAL A 180 8.95 0.63 -11.00
N VAL A 181 8.97 -0.70 -11.04
CA VAL A 181 9.05 -1.46 -12.30
C VAL A 181 7.67 -1.79 -12.88
N PHE A 182 6.63 -1.76 -12.06
CA PHE A 182 5.27 -1.99 -12.52
C PHE A 182 4.24 -1.26 -11.67
N LEU A 183 3.26 -0.66 -12.32
CA LEU A 183 2.09 -0.04 -11.68
C LEU A 183 0.84 -0.61 -12.33
N HIS A 184 -0.01 -1.31 -11.57
CA HIS A 184 -1.18 -1.93 -12.17
C HIS A 184 -2.22 -0.86 -12.58
N PRO A 185 -2.79 -0.93 -13.80
CA PRO A 185 -3.72 0.09 -14.28
C PRO A 185 -5.02 0.15 -13.46
N VAL A 186 -5.57 -1.01 -13.09
CA VAL A 186 -6.91 -1.13 -12.47
C VAL A 186 -6.96 -1.77 -11.08
N HIS A 187 -5.88 -2.39 -10.61
CA HIS A 187 -5.84 -3.10 -9.34
C HIS A 187 -4.91 -2.35 -8.39
N ASN A 188 -5.14 -2.47 -7.09
CA ASN A 188 -4.47 -1.65 -6.08
C ASN A 188 -3.08 -2.16 -5.73
N PHE A 189 -2.19 -2.33 -6.72
CA PHE A 189 -0.82 -2.73 -6.44
C PHE A 189 0.20 -2.16 -7.45
N ALA A 190 1.43 -2.08 -6.98
CA ALA A 190 2.64 -1.76 -7.71
C ALA A 190 3.73 -2.78 -7.32
N LEU A 191 4.73 -2.93 -8.19
CA LEU A 191 5.92 -3.73 -7.92
C LEU A 191 7.14 -2.82 -7.98
N VAL A 192 7.99 -2.92 -6.95
CA VAL A 192 9.20 -2.14 -6.80
C VAL A 192 10.40 -3.07 -6.70
N ALA A 193 11.36 -2.89 -7.59
CA ALA A 193 12.60 -3.66 -7.60
C ALA A 193 13.65 -2.97 -6.73
N TYR A 194 14.56 -3.75 -6.16
CA TYR A 194 15.73 -3.24 -5.44
C TYR A 194 16.97 -4.09 -5.71
N ASP A 195 18.14 -3.46 -5.57
CA ASP A 195 19.43 -4.14 -5.63
C ASP A 195 19.71 -4.84 -4.30
N SER A 196 19.58 -6.18 -4.30
CA SER A 196 19.82 -6.99 -3.12
C SER A 196 21.29 -7.13 -2.76
N SER A 197 22.22 -6.80 -3.66
CA SER A 197 23.66 -6.92 -3.37
C SER A 197 24.12 -5.94 -2.29
N VAL A 198 23.40 -4.83 -2.13
CA VAL A 198 23.63 -3.78 -1.11
C VAL A 198 23.40 -4.30 0.33
N LEU A 199 22.54 -5.31 0.51
CA LEU A 199 22.27 -5.92 1.82
C LEU A 199 23.48 -6.65 2.40
N GLY A 200 24.43 -7.05 1.55
CA GLY A 200 25.54 -7.93 1.92
C GLY A 200 25.10 -9.33 2.35
N PRO A 201 26.05 -10.24 2.66
CA PRO A 201 25.73 -11.64 2.94
C PRO A 201 24.79 -11.85 4.14
N VAL A 202 24.92 -10.99 5.16
CA VAL A 202 24.10 -11.05 6.37
C VAL A 202 22.68 -10.59 6.09
N GLY A 203 22.51 -9.44 5.42
CA GLY A 203 21.18 -8.91 5.10
C GLY A 203 20.42 -9.81 4.12
N VAL A 204 21.08 -10.37 3.12
CA VAL A 204 20.48 -11.35 2.19
C VAL A 204 19.98 -12.60 2.91
N SER A 205 20.63 -13.00 4.01
CA SER A 205 20.18 -14.16 4.80
C SER A 205 19.06 -13.82 5.78
N ALA A 206 18.93 -12.55 6.16
CA ALA A 206 17.91 -12.06 7.10
C ALA A 206 16.57 -11.74 6.42
N VAL A 207 16.61 -11.37 5.14
CA VAL A 207 15.44 -11.01 4.34
C VAL A 207 14.94 -12.22 3.55
N GLN A 208 13.62 -12.36 3.42
CA GLN A 208 13.00 -13.49 2.71
C GLN A 208 11.82 -13.04 1.87
N ALA A 209 11.55 -13.77 0.79
CA ALA A 209 10.30 -13.60 0.04
C ALA A 209 9.16 -14.32 0.76
N ALA A 210 7.99 -13.68 0.80
CA ALA A 210 6.77 -14.29 1.31
C ALA A 210 6.30 -15.40 0.38
N GLU A 211 5.81 -16.48 0.98
CA GLU A 211 5.07 -17.51 0.27
C GLU A 211 3.62 -17.04 0.09
N LEU A 212 3.17 -16.91 -1.16
CA LEU A 212 1.82 -16.49 -1.49
C LEU A 212 0.95 -17.71 -1.78
N LEU A 213 -0.05 -17.92 -0.92
CA LEU A 213 -0.97 -19.06 -1.01
C LEU A 213 -2.35 -18.59 -1.48
N PRO A 214 -2.69 -18.80 -2.77
CA PRO A 214 -4.02 -18.47 -3.28
C PRO A 214 -5.09 -19.51 -2.86
N ASP A 215 -4.67 -20.74 -2.56
CA ASP A 215 -5.55 -21.86 -2.23
C ASP A 215 -5.16 -22.52 -0.89
N PRO A 216 -6.14 -22.90 -0.05
CA PRO A 216 -7.57 -22.62 -0.21
C PRO A 216 -7.89 -21.13 0.05
N ALA A 217 -8.85 -20.59 -0.71
CA ALA A 217 -9.35 -19.25 -0.45
C ALA A 217 -9.90 -19.11 0.98
N LEU A 218 -9.69 -17.93 1.59
CA LEU A 218 -10.15 -17.61 2.94
C LEU A 218 -11.66 -17.74 3.07
N ARG A 219 -12.11 -18.31 4.18
CA ARG A 219 -13.52 -18.52 4.50
C ARG A 219 -13.90 -17.76 5.75
N ARG A 220 -15.18 -17.42 5.83
CA ARG A 220 -15.76 -16.86 7.04
C ARG A 220 -15.52 -17.80 8.22
N GLY A 221 -14.99 -17.27 9.32
CA GLY A 221 -14.64 -18.03 10.52
C GLY A 221 -13.16 -18.42 10.60
N ASP A 222 -12.37 -18.25 9.53
CA ASP A 222 -10.94 -18.56 9.55
C ASP A 222 -10.19 -17.60 10.50
N SER A 223 -9.31 -18.16 11.32
CA SER A 223 -8.42 -17.39 12.20
C SER A 223 -7.22 -16.90 11.40
N VAL A 224 -7.02 -15.58 11.37
CA VAL A 224 -5.93 -14.93 10.62
C VAL A 224 -5.14 -13.97 11.50
N TYR A 225 -3.95 -13.60 11.03
CA TYR A 225 -3.14 -12.54 11.64
C TYR A 225 -3.01 -11.39 10.64
N LEU A 226 -3.43 -10.20 11.05
CA LEU A 226 -3.08 -8.98 10.33
C LEU A 226 -1.72 -8.53 10.85
N VAL A 227 -0.71 -8.52 9.99
CA VAL A 227 0.66 -8.11 10.32
C VAL A 227 1.04 -6.89 9.51
N GLY A 228 1.68 -5.92 10.15
CA GLY A 228 2.19 -4.71 9.50
C GLY A 228 3.33 -4.10 10.28
N LEU A 229 4.00 -3.10 9.69
CA LEU A 229 5.08 -2.39 10.35
C LEU A 229 4.58 -1.10 10.99
N ASN A 230 5.13 -0.77 12.17
CA ASN A 230 5.02 0.56 12.73
C ASN A 230 6.14 1.48 12.18
N ARG A 231 6.10 2.77 12.53
CA ARG A 231 7.12 3.75 12.08
C ARG A 231 8.54 3.46 12.57
N SER A 232 8.71 2.58 13.56
CA SER A 232 10.01 2.15 14.09
C SER A 232 10.50 0.85 13.45
N LEU A 233 9.91 0.44 12.32
CA LEU A 233 10.20 -0.81 11.60
C LEU A 233 9.93 -2.09 12.42
N GLN A 234 9.15 -1.99 13.49
CA GLN A 234 8.79 -3.16 14.27
C GLN A 234 7.50 -3.77 13.70
N ALA A 235 7.54 -5.07 13.45
CA ALA A 235 6.35 -5.84 13.11
C ALA A 235 5.37 -5.84 14.29
N THR A 236 4.12 -5.55 14.00
CA THR A 236 3.01 -5.66 14.94
C THR A 236 1.94 -6.54 14.32
N SER A 237 1.29 -7.36 15.13
CA SER A 237 0.23 -8.25 14.69
C SER A 237 -1.03 -8.13 15.52
N ARG A 238 -2.16 -8.38 14.86
CA ARG A 238 -3.45 -8.59 15.50
C ARG A 238 -4.04 -9.91 15.03
N LYS A 239 -4.27 -10.82 15.97
CA LYS A 239 -5.09 -12.01 15.71
C LYS A 239 -6.53 -11.58 15.49
N SER A 240 -7.16 -12.05 14.42
CA SER A 240 -8.54 -11.74 14.08
C SER A 240 -9.20 -12.94 13.39
N VAL A 241 -10.48 -12.80 13.06
CA VAL A 241 -11.29 -13.80 12.38
C VAL A 241 -11.92 -13.17 11.15
N VAL A 242 -11.94 -13.91 10.04
CA VAL A 242 -12.62 -13.47 8.81
C VAL A 242 -14.13 -13.41 9.05
N THR A 243 -14.73 -12.22 8.95
CA THR A 243 -16.18 -12.01 9.11
C THR A 243 -16.90 -12.08 7.77
N ASN A 244 -16.28 -11.58 6.70
CA ASN A 244 -16.78 -11.62 5.34
C ASN A 244 -15.62 -11.73 4.33
N PRO A 245 -15.49 -12.84 3.57
CA PRO A 245 -14.41 -13.02 2.61
C PRO A 245 -14.60 -12.22 1.31
N CYS A 246 -15.81 -11.70 1.03
CA CYS A 246 -16.12 -10.96 -0.20
C CYS A 246 -16.88 -9.67 0.13
N ALA A 247 -16.33 -8.86 1.03
CA ALA A 247 -16.92 -7.60 1.41
C ALA A 247 -16.87 -6.58 0.26
N THR A 248 -17.88 -5.71 0.21
CA THR A 248 -17.92 -4.62 -0.76
C THR A 248 -17.14 -3.42 -0.22
N LEU A 249 -16.19 -2.91 -1.00
CA LEU A 249 -15.46 -1.68 -0.68
C LEU A 249 -15.96 -0.51 -1.53
N ASN A 250 -16.56 0.48 -0.85
CA ASN A 250 -17.03 1.71 -1.48
C ASN A 250 -16.03 2.84 -1.22
N ILE A 251 -15.21 3.16 -2.21
CA ILE A 251 -14.32 4.34 -2.16
C ILE A 251 -15.04 5.50 -2.83
N GLY A 252 -15.15 6.62 -2.10
CA GLY A 252 -15.79 7.84 -2.60
C GLY A 252 -15.13 8.38 -3.88
N SER A 253 -15.89 9.14 -4.68
CA SER A 253 -15.32 9.94 -5.75
C SER A 253 -14.42 11.03 -5.16
N ALA A 254 -13.41 11.44 -5.92
CA ALA A 254 -12.58 12.58 -5.61
C ALA A 254 -12.85 13.72 -6.60
N ASP A 255 -12.53 14.95 -6.19
CA ASP A 255 -12.77 16.15 -6.99
C ASP A 255 -11.85 16.24 -8.22
N CYS A 256 -10.70 15.56 -8.17
CA CYS A 256 -9.78 15.42 -9.30
C CYS A 256 -9.79 14.00 -9.88
N PRO A 257 -9.57 13.85 -11.21
CA PRO A 257 -9.34 12.54 -11.80
C PRO A 257 -8.13 11.88 -11.16
N ARG A 258 -8.34 10.78 -10.43
CA ARG A 258 -7.27 9.99 -9.83
C ARG A 258 -7.64 8.51 -9.81
N TYR A 259 -6.62 7.68 -9.63
CA TYR A 259 -6.85 6.25 -9.41
C TYR A 259 -7.81 6.04 -8.23
N ARG A 260 -8.81 5.20 -8.47
CA ARG A 260 -9.76 4.73 -7.47
C ARG A 260 -9.82 3.21 -7.59
N ALA A 261 -9.54 2.52 -6.50
CA ALA A 261 -9.66 1.07 -6.50
C ALA A 261 -11.14 0.70 -6.71
N THR A 262 -11.38 -0.18 -7.67
CA THR A 262 -12.70 -0.71 -8.02
C THR A 262 -12.55 -2.19 -8.32
N ASN A 263 -13.62 -2.98 -8.16
CA ASN A 263 -13.60 -4.43 -8.37
C ASN A 263 -12.46 -5.12 -7.58
N MET A 264 -12.27 -4.71 -6.33
CA MET A 264 -11.29 -5.31 -5.42
C MET A 264 -11.96 -6.41 -4.60
N GLU A 265 -11.25 -7.51 -4.40
CA GLU A 265 -11.58 -8.47 -3.35
C GLU A 265 -11.18 -7.86 -2.00
N VAL A 266 -12.11 -7.84 -1.05
CA VAL A 266 -11.89 -7.27 0.28
C VAL A 266 -12.35 -8.27 1.33
N VAL A 267 -11.42 -8.62 2.20
CA VAL A 267 -11.66 -9.49 3.34
C VAL A 267 -11.93 -8.61 4.56
N GLU A 268 -13.12 -8.72 5.11
CA GLU A 268 -13.51 -8.07 6.36
C GLU A 268 -13.07 -8.94 7.55
N LEU A 269 -12.49 -8.28 8.54
CA LEU A 269 -11.93 -8.90 9.73
C LEU A 269 -12.65 -8.37 10.97
N ASP A 270 -12.77 -9.22 11.99
CA ASP A 270 -13.28 -8.81 13.30
C ASP A 270 -12.35 -7.76 13.95
N THR A 271 -12.96 -6.74 14.56
CA THR A 271 -12.25 -5.54 15.06
C THR A 271 -11.71 -5.70 16.47
#